data_AF-A0A7C5WI91-F1
#
_entry.id   AF-A0A7C5WI91-F1
#
_cell.length_a   1.000
_cell.length_b   1.000
_cell.length_c   1.000
_cell.angle_alpha   90.00
_cell.angle_beta   90.00
_cell.angle_gamma   90.00
#
_symmetry.space_group_name_H-M   'P 1'
#
loop_
_entity.id
_entity.type
_entity.pdbx_description
1 polymer ?
#
loop_
_entity_poly.entity_id
_entity_poly.type
_entity_poly.pdbx_seq_one_letter_code
_entity_poly.pdbx_strand_id
1 'polypeptide(L)'
;DIHPGAAEICDNNIDDDCDNLIDGDDPECATNCPDSDLDTFQDASCNPDPANGGGDCDDGDSSVYPGAPQLCDGKNNDCDDPNWPTVPADETDDDGDGTSECQGDCDDGNGSVYPGAAQVCDGVNNDCNDPNWPTVPADETDDDGDGTSECQGDCDDANASVYPGAPEVCDGVNNDCNDPNWPTPPPSEGDGDEDGVPECRDNCPTVANPGQEDADYDGIGDACDDCVQDPFNDADSDGRCGEIDTCPFVPDPTNRDTDGDGIGDACDTCPSQVNNGAPDPDGDGQQGLCDSDEDGDGTENQRDPDADNDGILNDGDGSGTVGDKPCLPGQIRLCDDNCPLAPNPDQADEDYDGTGDACDGTDKVTAYIEMHAVGDQGSAWAWVSWPPETAATEYNVYRGVAGGAAADHVGECFHHSVLTLYTPVAEDPPPATAWTYLVAPIFAQSEGILGRGSDGSLRVPTKSCP
;
A
#
# COMPACT_ATOMS: atom_id res chain seq x y z
N ASP A 1 88.98 -37.08 8.42
CA ASP A 1 89.62 -37.90 9.46
C ASP A 1 89.75 -39.37 9.03
N ILE A 2 89.98 -39.62 7.73
CA ILE A 2 90.05 -40.98 7.14
C ILE A 2 91.43 -41.60 7.38
N HIS A 3 91.51 -42.64 8.21
CA HIS A 3 92.74 -43.37 8.48
C HIS A 3 92.48 -44.74 9.13
N PRO A 4 93.41 -45.72 9.00
CA PRO A 4 93.38 -47.00 9.73
C PRO A 4 92.99 -46.89 11.20
N GLY A 5 91.81 -47.41 11.57
CA GLY A 5 91.26 -47.38 12.94
C GLY A 5 90.71 -46.03 13.41
N ALA A 6 90.27 -45.19 12.47
CA ALA A 6 89.31 -44.12 12.76
C ALA A 6 87.99 -44.71 13.26
N ALA A 7 87.10 -43.87 13.81
CA ALA A 7 85.73 -44.32 14.05
C ALA A 7 84.98 -44.18 12.72
N GLU A 8 84.30 -45.25 12.30
CA GLU A 8 83.55 -45.26 11.05
C GLU A 8 82.34 -44.32 11.13
N ILE A 9 82.12 -43.54 10.06
CA ILE A 9 80.95 -42.68 9.92
C ILE A 9 80.02 -43.33 8.91
N CYS A 10 78.94 -43.94 9.42
CA CYS A 10 78.14 -44.92 8.70
C CYS A 10 77.17 -44.36 7.63
N ASP A 11 77.36 -43.14 7.13
CA ASP A 11 76.40 -42.43 6.27
C ASP A 11 77.01 -41.66 5.09
N ASN A 12 78.32 -41.75 4.87
CA ASN A 12 79.02 -40.87 3.93
C ASN A 12 79.54 -41.61 2.67
N ASN A 13 79.30 -42.91 2.54
CA ASN A 13 79.81 -43.82 1.51
C ASN A 13 81.33 -43.80 1.37
N ILE A 14 82.03 -43.59 2.47
CA ILE A 14 83.49 -43.53 2.56
C ILE A 14 83.94 -44.52 3.63
N ASP A 15 84.93 -45.34 3.28
CA ASP A 15 85.68 -46.19 4.20
C ASP A 15 86.58 -45.30 5.07
N ASP A 16 86.04 -44.82 6.20
CA ASP A 16 86.70 -43.84 7.07
C ASP A 16 87.86 -44.47 7.85
N ASP A 17 87.71 -45.74 8.24
CA ASP A 17 88.69 -46.48 9.00
C ASP A 17 89.67 -47.29 8.12
N CYS A 18 89.52 -47.23 6.80
CA CYS A 18 90.35 -47.90 5.79
C CYS A 18 90.38 -49.44 5.88
N ASP A 19 89.36 -50.10 6.43
CA ASP A 19 89.30 -51.55 6.56
C ASP A 19 88.79 -52.27 5.29
N ASN A 20 88.41 -51.50 4.26
CA ASN A 20 87.81 -51.89 2.97
C ASN A 20 86.33 -52.30 3.05
N LEU A 21 85.64 -51.95 4.11
CA LEU A 21 84.20 -51.93 4.20
C LEU A 21 83.75 -50.46 4.09
N ILE A 22 82.55 -50.26 3.55
CA ILE A 22 81.95 -48.92 3.47
C ILE A 22 80.60 -49.00 4.16
N ASP A 23 80.34 -48.07 5.07
CA ASP A 23 79.05 -47.85 5.74
C ASP A 23 78.35 -49.17 6.16
N GLY A 24 77.24 -49.51 5.51
CA GLY A 24 76.38 -50.65 5.85
C GLY A 24 77.00 -52.03 5.64
N ASP A 25 78.15 -52.14 4.97
CA ASP A 25 78.93 -53.38 4.89
C ASP A 25 79.92 -53.52 6.08
N ASP A 26 80.12 -52.48 6.88
CA ASP A 26 81.03 -52.44 8.02
C ASP A 26 80.34 -52.94 9.32
N PRO A 27 80.86 -53.99 9.99
CA PRO A 27 80.32 -54.49 11.26
C PRO A 27 80.56 -53.57 12.47
N GLU A 28 81.40 -52.53 12.38
CA GLU A 28 81.48 -51.44 13.35
C GLU A 28 80.26 -50.50 13.24
N CYS A 29 79.62 -50.47 12.08
CA CYS A 29 78.29 -49.88 11.85
C CYS A 29 77.13 -50.80 12.25
N ALA A 30 77.36 -51.87 13.03
CA ALA A 30 76.36 -52.88 13.43
C ALA A 30 75.31 -52.39 14.45
N THR A 31 74.63 -51.31 14.11
CA THR A 31 73.21 -51.15 14.41
C THR A 31 72.49 -51.55 13.13
N ASN A 32 71.50 -52.45 13.19
CA ASN A 32 70.66 -52.67 12.02
C ASN A 32 69.98 -51.32 11.75
N CYS A 33 70.44 -50.60 10.73
CA CYS A 33 69.84 -49.39 10.18
C CYS A 33 69.13 -49.80 8.89
N PRO A 34 68.08 -50.63 8.97
CA PRO A 34 67.27 -50.87 7.79
C PRO A 34 66.70 -49.52 7.36
N ASP A 35 66.60 -49.36 6.06
CA ASP A 35 65.65 -48.45 5.42
C ASP A 35 64.43 -49.36 5.16
N SER A 36 63.49 -49.40 6.10
CA SER A 36 62.44 -50.45 6.07
C SER A 36 61.31 -50.14 5.08
N ASP A 37 61.10 -48.88 4.74
CA ASP A 37 60.09 -48.42 3.78
C ASP A 37 60.65 -48.03 2.40
N LEU A 38 61.98 -48.00 2.27
CA LEU A 38 62.75 -47.80 1.03
C LEU A 38 62.68 -46.38 0.46
N ASP A 39 62.59 -45.37 1.33
CA ASP A 39 62.56 -43.96 0.96
C ASP A 39 63.95 -43.29 0.85
N THR A 40 65.01 -44.07 1.10
CA THR A 40 66.43 -43.72 1.08
C THR A 40 66.99 -43.07 2.34
N PHE A 41 66.17 -42.81 3.34
CA PHE A 41 66.60 -42.47 4.70
C PHE A 41 66.67 -43.74 5.54
N GLN A 42 67.52 -43.73 6.57
CA GLN A 42 67.73 -44.90 7.45
C GLN A 42 67.28 -44.53 8.86
N ASP A 43 66.72 -45.48 9.61
CA ASP A 43 66.26 -45.35 11.01
C ASP A 43 66.92 -44.21 11.82
N ALA A 44 66.11 -43.33 12.42
CA ALA A 44 66.54 -42.17 13.20
C ALA A 44 67.61 -42.45 14.28
N SER A 45 67.74 -43.68 14.77
CA SER A 45 68.78 -44.05 15.75
C SER A 45 70.19 -44.07 15.15
N CYS A 46 70.31 -44.06 13.82
CA CYS A 46 71.55 -44.17 13.07
C CYS A 46 72.16 -42.81 12.70
N ASN A 47 71.33 -41.79 12.42
CA ASN A 47 71.77 -40.41 12.20
C ASN A 47 70.92 -39.39 12.99
N PRO A 48 71.25 -39.12 14.27
CA PRO A 48 70.44 -38.23 15.09
C PRO A 48 70.70 -36.73 14.86
N ASP A 49 71.49 -36.32 13.84
CA ASP A 49 71.82 -34.91 13.57
C ASP A 49 70.87 -34.28 12.52
N PRO A 50 69.90 -33.44 12.94
CA PRO A 50 68.96 -32.81 12.03
C PRO A 50 69.63 -31.78 11.10
N ALA A 51 70.86 -31.33 11.40
CA ALA A 51 71.52 -30.29 10.60
C ALA A 51 72.19 -30.82 9.32
N ASN A 52 72.28 -32.14 9.14
CA ASN A 52 72.91 -32.79 7.97
C ASN A 52 72.01 -33.87 7.35
N GLY A 53 70.70 -33.61 7.28
CA GLY A 53 69.75 -34.49 6.61
C GLY A 53 69.23 -35.65 7.46
N GLY A 54 69.55 -35.69 8.77
CA GLY A 54 68.92 -36.57 9.76
C GLY A 54 68.90 -38.07 9.42
N GLY A 55 68.30 -38.84 10.30
CA GLY A 55 67.87 -40.22 10.06
C GLY A 55 66.35 -40.23 10.04
N ASP A 56 65.78 -41.25 9.41
CA ASP A 56 64.36 -41.37 9.17
C ASP A 56 63.54 -41.32 10.47
N CYS A 57 62.66 -40.32 10.56
CA CYS A 57 61.79 -40.11 11.69
C CYS A 57 60.67 -41.15 11.81
N ASP A 58 60.29 -41.84 10.73
CA ASP A 58 59.38 -42.99 10.74
C ASP A 58 59.78 -44.00 9.66
N ASP A 59 60.78 -44.84 9.97
CA ASP A 59 61.34 -45.90 9.10
C ASP A 59 60.33 -46.93 8.54
N GLY A 60 59.05 -46.84 8.94
CA GLY A 60 57.96 -47.64 8.42
C GLY A 60 57.03 -46.91 7.44
N ASP A 61 57.27 -45.63 7.17
CA ASP A 61 56.43 -44.75 6.36
C ASP A 61 57.23 -43.82 5.43
N SER A 62 57.40 -44.26 4.19
CA SER A 62 58.21 -43.60 3.15
C SER A 62 57.82 -42.17 2.76
N SER A 63 56.77 -41.62 3.38
CA SER A 63 56.38 -40.22 3.23
C SER A 63 56.88 -39.33 4.37
N VAL A 64 57.55 -39.86 5.39
CA VAL A 64 57.87 -39.15 6.63
C VAL A 64 59.38 -39.15 6.84
N TYR A 65 60.08 -38.14 6.29
CA TYR A 65 61.54 -38.07 6.29
C TYR A 65 62.07 -36.62 6.36
N PRO A 66 63.35 -36.40 6.69
CA PRO A 66 63.95 -35.07 6.71
C PRO A 66 63.82 -34.33 5.36
N GLY A 67 63.13 -33.18 5.37
CA GLY A 67 62.89 -32.35 4.20
C GLY A 67 61.80 -32.86 3.25
N ALA A 68 60.94 -33.78 3.70
CA ALA A 68 59.84 -34.29 2.88
C ALA A 68 58.83 -33.19 2.52
N PRO A 69 58.26 -33.20 1.31
CA PRO A 69 57.11 -32.36 1.01
C PRO A 69 55.88 -32.85 1.79
N GLN A 70 55.08 -31.91 2.30
CA GLN A 70 53.77 -32.23 2.89
C GLN A 70 52.83 -32.79 1.81
N LEU A 71 52.08 -33.84 2.15
CA LEU A 71 51.31 -34.63 1.19
C LEU A 71 49.78 -34.51 1.35
N CYS A 72 49.27 -33.69 2.26
CA CYS A 72 47.85 -33.65 2.60
C CYS A 72 47.31 -34.97 3.14
N ASP A 73 48.12 -35.69 3.92
CA ASP A 73 47.78 -36.98 4.52
C ASP A 73 47.49 -36.91 6.03
N GLY A 74 47.40 -35.69 6.58
CA GLY A 74 47.09 -35.44 7.99
C GLY A 74 48.25 -35.76 8.93
N LYS A 75 49.47 -35.81 8.40
CA LYS A 75 50.71 -35.95 9.15
C LYS A 75 51.57 -34.72 8.93
N ASN A 76 52.52 -34.53 9.81
CA ASN A 76 53.72 -33.83 9.41
C ASN A 76 54.57 -34.86 8.64
N ASN A 77 54.96 -34.55 7.41
CA ASN A 77 55.87 -35.39 6.61
C ASN A 77 57.34 -35.00 6.80
N ASP A 78 57.61 -33.78 7.28
CA ASP A 78 58.96 -33.19 7.34
C ASP A 78 59.47 -33.10 8.79
N CYS A 79 60.38 -33.98 9.19
CA CYS A 79 61.00 -33.87 10.52
C CYS A 79 62.09 -32.81 10.64
N ASP A 80 62.45 -32.11 9.56
CA ASP A 80 63.22 -30.86 9.64
C ASP A 80 62.34 -29.67 10.05
N ASP A 81 61.00 -29.82 10.09
CA ASP A 81 60.08 -28.82 10.61
C ASP A 81 60.39 -28.49 12.09
N PRO A 82 60.64 -27.21 12.44
CA PRO A 82 60.85 -26.77 13.82
C PRO A 82 59.77 -27.18 14.83
N ASN A 83 58.56 -27.49 14.35
CA ASN A 83 57.42 -27.90 15.17
C ASN A 83 57.17 -29.42 15.17
N TRP A 84 58.02 -30.24 14.54
CA TRP A 84 57.91 -31.70 14.56
C TRP A 84 57.73 -32.26 15.98
N PRO A 85 56.82 -33.24 16.22
CA PRO A 85 55.95 -33.95 15.28
C PRO A 85 54.54 -33.33 15.14
N THR A 86 54.40 -32.03 15.39
CA THR A 86 53.10 -31.36 15.27
C THR A 86 52.70 -31.30 13.80
N VAL A 87 51.49 -31.75 13.49
CA VAL A 87 50.89 -31.63 12.15
C VAL A 87 50.78 -30.15 11.78
N PRO A 88 51.25 -29.74 10.58
CA PRO A 88 51.05 -28.39 10.08
C PRO A 88 49.58 -27.94 10.11
N ALA A 89 49.33 -26.64 10.22
CA ALA A 89 47.96 -26.14 10.33
C ALA A 89 47.16 -26.38 9.04
N ASP A 90 47.78 -26.25 7.87
CA ASP A 90 47.19 -26.46 6.55
C ASP A 90 46.81 -27.94 6.26
N GLU A 91 47.33 -28.86 7.05
CA GLU A 91 47.00 -30.30 7.03
C GLU A 91 45.81 -30.65 7.94
N THR A 92 45.31 -29.68 8.71
CA THR A 92 44.19 -29.87 9.65
C THR A 92 42.92 -29.26 9.06
N ASP A 93 41.85 -30.04 9.03
CA ASP A 93 40.49 -29.58 8.73
C ASP A 93 39.91 -28.88 9.98
N ASP A 94 40.00 -27.55 10.00
CA ASP A 94 39.75 -26.72 11.18
C ASP A 94 38.25 -26.50 11.45
N ASP A 95 37.42 -26.55 10.42
CA ASP A 95 35.96 -26.38 10.50
C ASP A 95 35.14 -27.68 10.43
N GLY A 96 35.76 -28.78 10.03
CA GLY A 96 35.21 -30.12 10.03
C GLY A 96 34.34 -30.48 8.81
N ASP A 97 34.49 -29.80 7.68
CA ASP A 97 33.78 -30.14 6.44
C ASP A 97 34.38 -31.31 5.65
N GLY A 98 35.61 -31.70 6.01
CA GLY A 98 36.35 -32.79 5.41
C GLY A 98 37.39 -32.37 4.37
N THR A 99 37.65 -31.08 4.19
CA THR A 99 38.69 -30.50 3.32
C THR A 99 39.57 -29.56 4.14
N SER A 100 40.90 -29.66 4.01
CA SER A 100 41.83 -28.70 4.64
C SER A 100 42.39 -27.69 3.62
N GLU A 101 43.07 -26.64 4.10
CA GLU A 101 43.72 -25.64 3.24
C GLU A 101 44.65 -26.30 2.20
N CYS A 102 45.44 -27.29 2.60
CA CYS A 102 46.34 -27.97 1.69
C CYS A 102 45.59 -28.84 0.64
N GLN A 103 44.38 -29.31 0.96
CA GLN A 103 43.50 -30.01 0.03
C GLN A 103 42.74 -29.06 -0.91
N GLY A 104 42.93 -27.76 -0.76
CA GLY A 104 42.41 -26.71 -1.63
C GLY A 104 41.26 -25.93 -1.01
N ASP A 105 40.99 -26.08 0.27
CA ASP A 105 40.04 -25.22 0.98
C ASP A 105 40.52 -23.76 0.96
N CYS A 106 39.63 -22.87 0.53
CA CYS A 106 39.90 -21.44 0.46
C CYS A 106 39.53 -20.69 1.76
N ASP A 107 38.74 -21.29 2.66
CA ASP A 107 38.42 -20.79 4.00
C ASP A 107 38.16 -21.92 5.00
N ASP A 108 39.24 -22.58 5.42
CA ASP A 108 39.29 -23.70 6.41
C ASP A 108 38.72 -23.35 7.81
N GLY A 109 38.21 -22.13 7.99
CA GLY A 109 37.48 -21.70 9.19
C GLY A 109 35.95 -21.74 9.02
N ASN A 110 35.45 -22.13 7.86
CA ASN A 110 34.05 -22.04 7.47
C ASN A 110 33.60 -23.26 6.67
N GLY A 111 33.03 -24.26 7.35
CA GLY A 111 32.70 -25.56 6.73
C GLY A 111 31.52 -25.57 5.74
N SER A 112 31.13 -24.40 5.25
CA SER A 112 30.27 -24.23 4.07
C SER A 112 31.07 -23.77 2.84
N VAL A 113 32.39 -23.62 2.95
CA VAL A 113 33.29 -23.13 1.92
C VAL A 113 34.35 -24.18 1.65
N TYR A 114 34.27 -24.88 0.52
CA TYR A 114 35.27 -25.86 0.11
C TYR A 114 35.12 -26.18 -1.38
N PRO A 115 36.18 -26.65 -2.06
CA PRO A 115 36.12 -27.09 -3.45
C PRO A 115 34.97 -28.07 -3.73
N GLY A 116 33.99 -27.61 -4.52
CA GLY A 116 32.83 -28.43 -4.89
C GLY A 116 31.68 -28.43 -3.89
N ALA A 117 31.68 -27.53 -2.89
CA ALA A 117 30.49 -27.20 -2.13
C ALA A 117 29.35 -26.76 -3.06
N ALA A 118 28.11 -26.91 -2.61
CA ALA A 118 26.98 -26.32 -3.32
C ALA A 118 26.98 -24.81 -3.08
N GLN A 119 26.98 -24.02 -4.16
CA GLN A 119 26.70 -22.59 -4.08
C GLN A 119 25.28 -22.39 -3.54
N VAL A 120 25.17 -21.60 -2.48
CA VAL A 120 23.90 -21.24 -1.85
C VAL A 120 23.87 -19.73 -1.70
N CYS A 121 22.68 -19.12 -1.79
CA CYS A 121 22.55 -17.66 -1.72
C CYS A 121 22.74 -17.14 -0.29
N ASP A 122 23.96 -17.20 0.25
CA ASP A 122 24.32 -16.76 1.60
C ASP A 122 25.33 -15.60 1.61
N GLY A 123 25.72 -15.10 0.44
CA GLY A 123 26.67 -14.01 0.29
C GLY A 123 28.12 -14.46 0.50
N VAL A 124 28.38 -15.76 0.33
CA VAL A 124 29.72 -16.35 0.38
C VAL A 124 29.93 -17.16 -0.89
N ASN A 125 31.15 -17.15 -1.40
CA ASN A 125 31.53 -18.04 -2.46
C ASN A 125 31.85 -19.43 -1.88
N ASN A 126 30.87 -20.32 -1.86
CA ASN A 126 30.97 -21.61 -1.18
C ASN A 126 31.92 -22.60 -1.88
N ASP A 127 32.05 -22.59 -3.20
CA ASP A 127 32.69 -23.69 -3.94
C ASP A 127 34.17 -23.48 -4.33
N CYS A 128 34.77 -22.37 -3.88
CA CYS A 128 36.15 -21.96 -4.19
C CYS A 128 36.51 -21.83 -5.69
N ASN A 129 35.53 -21.80 -6.62
CA ASN A 129 35.82 -21.80 -8.06
C ASN A 129 36.08 -20.41 -8.66
N ASP A 130 35.80 -19.30 -7.95
CA ASP A 130 36.05 -17.96 -8.49
C ASP A 130 37.56 -17.60 -8.42
N PRO A 131 38.18 -17.22 -9.54
CA PRO A 131 39.60 -16.85 -9.58
C PRO A 131 39.95 -15.56 -8.79
N ASN A 132 38.95 -14.79 -8.35
CA ASN A 132 39.07 -13.59 -7.53
C ASN A 132 38.46 -13.77 -6.13
N TRP A 133 38.43 -15.00 -5.59
CA TRP A 133 38.05 -15.25 -4.20
C TRP A 133 38.66 -14.23 -3.23
N PRO A 134 37.90 -13.69 -2.23
CA PRO A 134 36.57 -14.10 -1.76
C PRO A 134 35.40 -13.38 -2.43
N THR A 135 35.55 -12.93 -3.68
CA THR A 135 34.43 -12.26 -4.38
C THR A 135 33.25 -13.22 -4.53
N VAL A 136 32.06 -12.74 -4.14
CA VAL A 136 30.79 -13.47 -4.27
C VAL A 136 30.42 -13.64 -5.75
N PRO A 137 29.75 -14.74 -6.12
CA PRO A 137 29.19 -14.91 -7.45
C PRO A 137 28.30 -13.73 -7.87
N ALA A 138 28.28 -13.42 -9.17
CA ALA A 138 27.51 -12.30 -9.69
C ALA A 138 26.00 -12.47 -9.46
N ASP A 139 25.49 -13.69 -9.55
CA ASP A 139 24.10 -14.06 -9.29
C ASP A 139 23.69 -13.94 -7.81
N GLU A 140 24.63 -13.74 -6.89
CA GLU A 140 24.35 -13.44 -5.48
C GLU A 140 24.39 -11.94 -5.17
N THR A 141 24.80 -11.12 -6.13
CA THR A 141 24.85 -9.67 -5.97
C THR A 141 23.51 -9.07 -6.39
N ASP A 142 22.89 -8.32 -5.49
CA ASP A 142 21.73 -7.46 -5.76
C ASP A 142 22.21 -6.23 -6.56
N ASP A 143 22.06 -6.30 -7.89
CA ASP A 143 22.68 -5.36 -8.83
C ASP A 143 21.88 -4.06 -8.97
N ASP A 144 20.58 -4.09 -8.67
CA ASP A 144 19.67 -2.95 -8.75
C ASP A 144 19.27 -2.34 -7.40
N GLY A 145 19.51 -3.05 -6.29
CA GLY A 145 19.35 -2.60 -4.93
C GLY A 145 17.94 -2.76 -4.34
N ASP A 146 17.10 -3.65 -4.87
CA ASP A 146 15.77 -3.94 -4.29
C ASP A 146 15.77 -4.90 -3.10
N GLY A 147 16.91 -5.55 -2.86
CA GLY A 147 17.12 -6.50 -1.78
C GLY A 147 16.95 -7.97 -2.17
N THR A 148 16.75 -8.27 -3.46
CA THR A 148 16.70 -9.61 -4.03
C THR A 148 17.76 -9.73 -5.13
N SER A 149 18.43 -10.88 -5.22
CA SER A 149 19.36 -11.19 -6.31
C SER A 149 18.83 -12.32 -7.19
N GLU A 150 19.46 -12.56 -8.34
CA GLU A 150 19.11 -13.66 -9.27
C GLU A 150 19.04 -15.02 -8.53
N CYS A 151 20.00 -15.30 -7.65
CA CYS A 151 20.04 -16.52 -6.85
C CYS A 151 18.84 -16.61 -5.88
N GLN A 152 18.38 -15.48 -5.36
CA GLN A 152 17.21 -15.39 -4.47
C GLN A 152 15.88 -15.43 -5.22
N GLY A 153 15.91 -15.52 -6.55
CA GLY A 153 14.75 -15.69 -7.42
C GLY A 153 14.34 -14.45 -8.19
N ASP A 154 15.17 -13.40 -8.20
CA ASP A 154 14.97 -12.26 -9.07
C ASP A 154 15.04 -12.67 -10.55
N CYS A 155 14.05 -12.26 -11.33
CA CYS A 155 13.94 -12.54 -12.75
C CYS A 155 14.50 -11.42 -13.65
N ASP A 156 14.79 -10.24 -13.10
CA ASP A 156 15.49 -9.12 -13.75
C ASP A 156 16.24 -8.25 -12.72
N ASP A 157 17.35 -8.78 -12.19
CA ASP A 157 18.28 -8.18 -11.19
C ASP A 157 18.97 -6.87 -11.65
N ALA A 158 18.50 -6.27 -12.75
CA ALA A 158 18.92 -4.96 -13.22
C ALA A 158 17.80 -3.91 -13.08
N ASN A 159 16.65 -4.29 -12.54
CA ASN A 159 15.44 -3.51 -12.44
C ASN A 159 14.75 -3.67 -11.08
N ALA A 160 15.03 -2.74 -10.16
CA ALA A 160 14.55 -2.75 -8.77
C ALA A 160 13.01 -2.70 -8.56
N SER A 161 12.23 -2.72 -9.64
CA SER A 161 10.78 -2.91 -9.61
C SER A 161 10.37 -4.34 -9.95
N VAL A 162 11.33 -5.25 -10.13
CA VAL A 162 11.13 -6.63 -10.55
C VAL A 162 11.76 -7.54 -9.52
N TYR A 163 10.95 -8.16 -8.66
CA TYR A 163 11.41 -9.13 -7.67
C TYR A 163 10.26 -10.01 -7.22
N PRO A 164 10.51 -11.24 -6.75
CA PRO A 164 9.50 -12.13 -6.18
C PRO A 164 8.55 -11.43 -5.19
N GLY A 165 7.28 -11.32 -5.59
CA GLY A 165 6.23 -10.71 -4.77
C GLY A 165 6.20 -9.18 -4.75
N ALA A 166 6.86 -8.52 -5.70
CA ALA A 166 6.65 -7.09 -5.96
C ALA A 166 5.16 -6.81 -6.29
N PRO A 167 4.67 -5.58 -6.07
CA PRO A 167 3.38 -5.19 -6.61
C PRO A 167 3.43 -5.16 -8.14
N GLU A 168 2.56 -5.92 -8.79
CA GLU A 168 2.34 -5.82 -10.24
C GLU A 168 1.84 -4.42 -10.61
N VAL A 169 2.54 -3.78 -11.53
CA VAL A 169 2.15 -2.48 -12.09
C VAL A 169 1.94 -2.62 -13.59
N CYS A 170 0.99 -1.87 -14.14
CA CYS A 170 0.67 -1.89 -15.56
C CYS A 170 1.75 -1.19 -16.39
N ASP A 171 2.92 -1.79 -16.58
CA ASP A 171 4.06 -1.22 -17.32
C ASP A 171 4.65 -2.14 -18.39
N GLY A 172 4.07 -3.33 -18.60
CA GLY A 172 4.57 -4.30 -19.57
C GLY A 172 5.59 -5.27 -18.97
N VAL A 173 5.83 -5.24 -17.65
CA VAL A 173 6.84 -6.03 -16.95
C VAL A 173 6.19 -7.00 -15.98
N ASN A 174 6.77 -8.20 -15.84
CA ASN A 174 6.41 -9.18 -14.82
C ASN A 174 7.09 -8.79 -13.50
N ASN A 175 6.55 -7.79 -12.81
CA ASN A 175 7.19 -7.19 -11.63
C ASN A 175 7.40 -8.20 -10.50
N ASP A 176 6.50 -9.17 -10.33
CA ASP A 176 6.50 -10.05 -9.17
C ASP A 176 7.14 -11.43 -9.43
N CYS A 177 7.70 -11.60 -10.63
CA CYS A 177 8.35 -12.81 -11.12
C CYS A 177 7.46 -14.07 -11.09
N ASN A 178 6.13 -13.95 -11.09
CA ASN A 178 5.22 -15.08 -11.02
C ASN A 178 4.77 -15.63 -12.39
N ASP A 179 4.94 -14.89 -13.49
CA ASP A 179 4.49 -15.34 -14.81
C ASP A 179 5.52 -16.28 -15.49
N PRO A 180 5.21 -17.58 -15.66
CA PRO A 180 6.11 -18.52 -16.31
C PRO A 180 6.20 -18.35 -17.85
N ASN A 181 5.35 -17.52 -18.46
CA ASN A 181 5.29 -17.29 -19.91
C ASN A 181 5.97 -15.98 -20.35
N TRP A 182 6.56 -15.24 -19.41
CA TRP A 182 7.41 -14.07 -19.73
C TRP A 182 8.39 -14.39 -20.88
N PRO A 183 8.48 -13.54 -21.93
CA PRO A 183 8.13 -12.12 -21.99
C PRO A 183 6.74 -11.79 -22.55
N THR A 184 5.76 -12.69 -22.52
CA THR A 184 4.37 -12.25 -22.74
C THR A 184 3.92 -11.38 -21.56
N PRO A 185 3.15 -10.30 -21.78
CA PRO A 185 2.60 -9.50 -20.69
C PRO A 185 1.82 -10.39 -19.72
N PRO A 186 1.91 -10.14 -18.40
CA PRO A 186 1.09 -10.80 -17.41
C PRO A 186 -0.40 -10.79 -17.81
N PRO A 187 -1.21 -11.78 -17.41
CA PRO A 187 -2.63 -11.82 -17.75
C PRO A 187 -3.45 -10.61 -17.31
N SER A 188 -2.97 -9.83 -16.33
CA SER A 188 -3.57 -8.57 -15.90
C SER A 188 -3.23 -7.39 -16.83
N GLU A 189 -2.24 -7.54 -17.69
CA GLU A 189 -1.82 -6.55 -18.68
C GLU A 189 -2.21 -6.95 -20.12
N GLY A 190 -3.06 -7.97 -20.27
CA GLY A 190 -3.69 -8.28 -21.53
C GLY A 190 -4.66 -7.17 -21.94
N ASP A 191 -5.31 -7.37 -23.08
CA ASP A 191 -6.35 -6.49 -23.60
C ASP A 191 -7.47 -7.41 -24.11
N GLY A 192 -8.39 -7.73 -23.21
CA GLY A 192 -9.35 -8.82 -23.37
C GLY A 192 -10.46 -8.52 -24.35
N ASP A 193 -10.80 -7.25 -24.53
CA ASP A 193 -11.81 -6.77 -25.46
C ASP A 193 -11.24 -6.04 -26.69
N GLU A 194 -9.91 -5.98 -26.78
CA GLU A 194 -9.12 -5.50 -27.92
C GLU A 194 -9.33 -4.01 -28.24
N ASP A 195 -9.51 -3.19 -27.21
CA ASP A 195 -9.79 -1.77 -27.33
C ASP A 195 -8.54 -0.86 -27.23
N GLY A 196 -7.42 -1.45 -26.80
CA GLY A 196 -6.13 -0.78 -26.63
C GLY A 196 -5.83 -0.30 -25.21
N VAL A 197 -6.69 -0.57 -24.24
CA VAL A 197 -6.49 -0.35 -22.81
C VAL A 197 -6.24 -1.70 -22.13
N PRO A 198 -5.14 -1.86 -21.37
CA PRO A 198 -4.87 -3.13 -20.71
C PRO A 198 -5.84 -3.37 -19.55
N GLU A 199 -6.18 -4.62 -19.23
CA GLU A 199 -7.26 -4.92 -18.25
C GLU A 199 -7.02 -4.30 -16.87
N CYS A 200 -5.77 -4.15 -16.45
CA CYS A 200 -5.44 -3.52 -15.17
C CYS A 200 -5.63 -1.99 -15.15
N ARG A 201 -5.95 -1.36 -16.28
CA ARG A 201 -6.34 0.06 -16.41
C ARG A 201 -7.71 0.26 -17.03
N ASP A 202 -8.32 -0.80 -17.51
CA ASP A 202 -9.61 -0.81 -18.18
C ASP A 202 -10.75 -0.74 -17.14
N ASN A 203 -11.62 0.25 -17.26
CA ASN A 203 -12.76 0.44 -16.36
C ASN A 203 -14.01 -0.29 -16.88
N CYS A 204 -13.91 -0.93 -18.04
CA CYS A 204 -14.86 -1.84 -18.64
C CYS A 204 -14.17 -3.06 -19.30
N PRO A 205 -13.58 -4.01 -18.52
CA PRO A 205 -12.71 -5.11 -19.00
C PRO A 205 -13.28 -6.08 -20.05
N THR A 206 -14.54 -5.90 -20.45
CA THR A 206 -15.23 -6.77 -21.42
C THR A 206 -15.98 -5.98 -22.49
N VAL A 207 -15.93 -4.65 -22.46
CA VAL A 207 -16.68 -3.75 -23.34
C VAL A 207 -15.78 -2.62 -23.81
N ALA A 208 -15.27 -2.79 -25.03
CA ALA A 208 -14.34 -1.85 -25.65
C ALA A 208 -14.80 -0.37 -25.54
N ASN A 209 -14.03 0.41 -24.80
CA ASN A 209 -14.21 1.83 -24.53
C ASN A 209 -12.84 2.56 -24.44
N PRO A 210 -12.13 2.74 -25.57
CA PRO A 210 -10.75 3.26 -25.56
C PRO A 210 -10.59 4.68 -24.97
N GLY A 211 -11.70 5.39 -24.78
CA GLY A 211 -11.75 6.71 -24.16
C GLY A 211 -11.76 6.68 -22.64
N GLN A 212 -12.07 5.54 -22.02
CA GLN A 212 -12.12 5.33 -20.56
C GLN A 212 -12.99 6.38 -19.84
N GLU A 213 -14.06 6.84 -20.50
CA GLU A 213 -15.01 7.75 -19.87
C GLU A 213 -15.68 7.07 -18.66
N ASP A 214 -15.81 7.83 -17.58
CA ASP A 214 -16.38 7.46 -16.28
C ASP A 214 -16.91 8.77 -15.67
N ALA A 215 -18.19 9.03 -15.87
CA ALA A 215 -18.78 10.33 -15.62
C ALA A 215 -19.05 10.61 -14.13
N ASP A 216 -19.24 9.58 -13.31
CA ASP A 216 -19.49 9.71 -11.87
C ASP A 216 -18.32 9.31 -10.96
N TYR A 217 -17.26 8.74 -11.55
CA TYR A 217 -15.99 8.37 -10.91
C TYR A 217 -16.08 7.22 -9.90
N ASP A 218 -16.97 6.26 -10.12
CA ASP A 218 -17.09 5.06 -9.29
C ASP A 218 -16.10 3.93 -9.66
N GLY A 219 -15.44 4.07 -10.81
CA GLY A 219 -14.47 3.11 -11.36
C GLY A 219 -15.06 2.10 -12.34
N ILE A 220 -16.34 2.19 -12.67
CA ILE A 220 -17.03 1.48 -13.75
C ILE A 220 -17.18 2.48 -14.92
N GLY A 221 -16.68 2.14 -16.10
CA GLY A 221 -16.75 3.07 -17.23
C GLY A 221 -18.16 3.24 -17.80
N ASP A 222 -18.43 4.40 -18.40
CA ASP A 222 -19.72 4.75 -19.04
C ASP A 222 -20.24 3.68 -20.02
N ALA A 223 -19.33 2.89 -20.60
CA ALA A 223 -19.66 1.87 -21.59
C ALA A 223 -20.25 0.59 -20.98
N CYS A 224 -19.95 0.32 -19.71
CA CYS A 224 -20.37 -0.88 -18.98
C CYS A 224 -21.12 -0.56 -17.68
N ASP A 225 -21.31 0.72 -17.39
CA ASP A 225 -22.12 1.22 -16.30
C ASP A 225 -23.58 1.44 -16.75
N ASP A 226 -24.52 0.84 -16.02
CA ASP A 226 -25.95 1.05 -16.23
C ASP A 226 -26.44 2.38 -15.60
N CYS A 227 -25.66 2.94 -14.66
CA CYS A 227 -25.94 4.10 -13.83
C CYS A 227 -24.89 5.21 -13.96
N VAL A 228 -24.55 5.58 -15.21
CA VAL A 228 -23.50 6.52 -15.68
C VAL A 228 -23.39 7.89 -14.97
N GLN A 229 -24.28 8.25 -14.05
CA GLN A 229 -24.27 9.54 -13.35
C GLN A 229 -24.40 9.38 -11.82
N ASP A 230 -24.47 8.14 -11.33
CA ASP A 230 -24.68 7.82 -9.93
C ASP A 230 -23.63 6.84 -9.40
N PRO A 231 -22.66 7.31 -8.60
CA PRO A 231 -21.57 6.48 -8.14
C PRO A 231 -22.00 5.42 -7.11
N PHE A 232 -23.27 5.45 -6.68
CA PHE A 232 -23.85 4.44 -5.79
C PHE A 232 -24.57 3.32 -6.55
N ASN A 233 -24.72 3.45 -7.87
CA ASN A 233 -25.40 2.49 -8.73
C ASN A 233 -26.83 2.15 -8.25
N ASP A 234 -27.39 1.07 -8.80
CA ASP A 234 -28.61 0.41 -8.31
C ASP A 234 -28.31 -0.38 -7.01
N ALA A 235 -28.21 0.37 -5.90
CA ALA A 235 -27.77 -0.13 -4.60
C ALA A 235 -28.66 -1.25 -4.02
N ASP A 236 -29.93 -1.30 -4.40
CA ASP A 236 -30.89 -2.31 -3.92
C ASP A 236 -31.30 -3.36 -4.98
N SER A 237 -30.79 -3.22 -6.20
CA SER A 237 -30.93 -4.14 -7.32
C SER A 237 -32.37 -4.27 -7.85
N ASP A 238 -33.12 -3.18 -7.86
CA ASP A 238 -34.50 -3.13 -8.35
C ASP A 238 -34.65 -2.64 -9.80
N GLY A 239 -33.54 -2.20 -10.40
CA GLY A 239 -33.44 -1.66 -11.75
C GLY A 239 -33.51 -0.14 -11.84
N ARG A 240 -33.38 0.59 -10.72
CA ARG A 240 -33.32 2.05 -10.66
C ARG A 240 -31.98 2.51 -10.10
N CYS A 241 -31.34 3.45 -10.79
CA CYS A 241 -30.17 4.12 -10.27
C CYS A 241 -30.59 5.09 -9.15
N GLY A 242 -29.77 5.25 -8.12
CA GLY A 242 -30.07 6.06 -6.93
C GLY A 242 -30.47 7.51 -7.21
N GLU A 243 -29.97 8.11 -8.28
CA GLU A 243 -30.38 9.46 -8.72
C GLU A 243 -31.85 9.57 -9.16
N ILE A 244 -32.46 8.46 -9.57
CA ILE A 244 -33.87 8.38 -9.97
C ILE A 244 -34.70 7.50 -9.05
N ASP A 245 -34.07 6.71 -8.18
CA ASP A 245 -34.72 5.84 -7.22
C ASP A 245 -35.21 6.65 -6.01
N THR A 246 -36.52 6.66 -5.82
CA THR A 246 -37.17 7.32 -4.68
C THR A 246 -37.02 6.51 -3.39
N CYS A 247 -36.52 5.27 -3.49
CA CYS A 247 -36.20 4.39 -2.37
C CYS A 247 -34.84 3.68 -2.56
N PRO A 248 -33.69 4.40 -2.56
CA PRO A 248 -32.37 3.86 -2.95
C PRO A 248 -31.85 2.61 -2.19
N PHE A 249 -32.55 2.18 -1.14
CA PHE A 249 -32.18 1.05 -0.29
C PHE A 249 -33.33 0.07 -0.06
N VAL A 250 -34.50 0.26 -0.70
CA VAL A 250 -35.69 -0.57 -0.53
C VAL A 250 -36.28 -0.91 -1.91
N PRO A 251 -36.14 -2.17 -2.38
CA PRO A 251 -36.46 -2.52 -3.76
C PRO A 251 -37.92 -2.23 -4.13
N ASP A 252 -38.14 -1.25 -5.01
CA ASP A 252 -39.40 -0.94 -5.67
C ASP A 252 -39.21 -0.55 -7.14
N PRO A 253 -39.21 -1.54 -8.06
CA PRO A 253 -39.06 -1.28 -9.49
C PRO A 253 -40.15 -0.34 -10.06
N THR A 254 -41.29 -0.18 -9.36
CA THR A 254 -42.36 0.70 -9.77
C THR A 254 -42.03 2.18 -9.54
N ASN A 255 -41.09 2.46 -8.63
CA ASN A 255 -40.64 3.77 -8.22
C ASN A 255 -41.80 4.72 -7.96
N ARG A 256 -42.80 4.21 -7.23
CA ARG A 256 -44.07 4.90 -7.07
C ARG A 256 -43.97 5.85 -5.89
N ASP A 257 -44.25 7.11 -6.15
CA ASP A 257 -44.37 8.17 -5.15
C ASP A 257 -45.77 8.80 -5.29
N THR A 258 -46.66 8.49 -4.34
CA THR A 258 -48.09 8.84 -4.43
C THR A 258 -48.37 10.31 -4.11
N ASP A 259 -47.62 10.93 -3.21
CA ASP A 259 -47.84 12.33 -2.81
C ASP A 259 -46.81 13.31 -3.39
N GLY A 260 -45.72 12.82 -3.96
CA GLY A 260 -44.75 13.58 -4.74
C GLY A 260 -43.68 14.25 -3.89
N ASP A 261 -43.31 13.66 -2.75
CA ASP A 261 -42.36 14.23 -1.80
C ASP A 261 -40.91 13.78 -2.02
N GLY A 262 -40.70 12.86 -2.98
CA GLY A 262 -39.39 12.33 -3.34
C GLY A 262 -38.98 11.07 -2.59
N ILE A 263 -39.79 10.60 -1.62
CA ILE A 263 -39.64 9.31 -0.94
C ILE A 263 -40.69 8.35 -1.52
N GLY A 264 -40.26 7.19 -2.02
CA GLY A 264 -41.19 6.26 -2.68
C GLY A 264 -42.12 5.58 -1.69
N ASP A 265 -43.35 5.23 -2.11
CA ASP A 265 -44.39 4.51 -1.35
C ASP A 265 -43.85 3.26 -0.61
N ALA A 266 -42.76 2.65 -1.10
CA ALA A 266 -42.15 1.44 -0.54
C ALA A 266 -41.29 1.71 0.71
N CYS A 267 -40.70 2.89 0.81
CA CYS A 267 -39.86 3.33 1.93
C CYS A 267 -40.42 4.55 2.67
N ASP A 268 -41.51 5.12 2.17
CA ASP A 268 -42.26 6.19 2.82
C ASP A 268 -43.18 5.62 3.90
N THR A 269 -43.04 6.15 5.11
CA THR A 269 -43.87 5.85 6.28
C THR A 269 -45.22 6.57 6.23
N CYS A 270 -45.35 7.62 5.41
CA CYS A 270 -46.61 8.31 5.12
C CYS A 270 -46.94 8.45 3.61
N PRO A 271 -47.25 7.35 2.87
CA PRO A 271 -47.44 7.31 1.40
C PRO A 271 -48.57 8.14 0.76
N SER A 272 -49.11 9.12 1.47
CA SER A 272 -50.19 9.98 1.00
C SER A 272 -50.11 11.41 1.54
N GLN A 273 -49.09 11.71 2.34
CA GLN A 273 -48.82 13.03 2.90
C GLN A 273 -47.34 13.36 2.68
N VAL A 274 -47.07 14.42 1.92
CA VAL A 274 -45.73 14.96 1.72
C VAL A 274 -45.04 15.16 3.08
N ASN A 275 -43.97 14.41 3.34
CA ASN A 275 -43.30 14.38 4.64
C ASN A 275 -41.77 14.58 4.58
N ASN A 276 -41.14 14.69 3.40
CA ASN A 276 -39.73 15.12 3.17
C ASN A 276 -38.69 14.64 4.21
N GLY A 277 -38.85 13.44 4.79
CA GLY A 277 -37.93 12.92 5.81
C GLY A 277 -38.11 13.49 7.21
N ALA A 278 -39.35 13.84 7.59
CA ALA A 278 -39.71 14.20 8.96
C ALA A 278 -39.24 13.12 9.95
N PRO A 279 -38.71 13.50 11.13
CA PRO A 279 -38.31 12.54 12.15
C PRO A 279 -39.51 11.70 12.63
N ASP A 280 -39.25 10.48 13.11
CA ASP A 280 -40.20 9.56 13.79
C ASP A 280 -39.75 9.45 15.27
N PRO A 281 -40.18 10.36 16.16
CA PRO A 281 -39.64 10.49 17.51
C PRO A 281 -40.05 9.36 18.45
N ASP A 282 -41.23 8.77 18.28
CA ASP A 282 -41.76 7.69 19.12
C ASP A 282 -41.44 6.28 18.58
N GLY A 283 -41.04 6.19 17.29
CA GLY A 283 -40.60 4.97 16.62
C GLY A 283 -41.74 4.03 16.27
N ASP A 284 -42.97 4.54 16.11
CA ASP A 284 -44.15 3.73 15.78
C ASP A 284 -44.31 3.47 14.26
N GLY A 285 -43.51 4.15 13.44
CA GLY A 285 -43.49 4.03 11.98
C GLY A 285 -44.49 4.96 11.27
N GLN A 286 -45.04 5.96 11.95
CA GLN A 286 -45.70 7.14 11.40
C GLN A 286 -44.82 8.37 11.69
N GLN A 287 -44.91 9.42 10.87
CA GLN A 287 -44.13 10.63 11.08
C GLN A 287 -44.91 11.89 10.68
N GLY A 288 -44.70 12.99 11.39
CA GLY A 288 -45.22 14.31 11.04
C GLY A 288 -46.73 14.36 10.78
N LEU A 289 -47.16 14.71 9.56
CA LEU A 289 -48.58 14.97 9.26
C LEU A 289 -49.47 13.73 9.21
N CYS A 290 -48.89 12.53 9.10
CA CYS A 290 -49.66 11.28 9.11
C CYS A 290 -49.70 10.61 10.49
N ASP A 291 -48.83 11.03 11.41
CA ASP A 291 -48.91 10.66 12.81
C ASP A 291 -49.93 11.53 13.54
N SER A 292 -50.71 10.88 14.40
CA SER A 292 -51.68 11.54 15.26
C SER A 292 -51.19 11.78 16.68
N ASP A 293 -50.06 11.19 17.11
CA ASP A 293 -49.51 11.17 18.48
C ASP A 293 -47.97 11.06 18.46
N GLU A 294 -47.29 12.12 18.03
CA GLU A 294 -45.88 12.15 17.57
C GLU A 294 -44.84 11.76 18.64
N ASP A 295 -45.13 11.98 19.93
CA ASP A 295 -44.24 11.59 21.04
C ASP A 295 -44.67 10.29 21.75
N GLY A 296 -45.78 9.68 21.30
CA GLY A 296 -46.33 8.44 21.83
C GLY A 296 -46.77 8.51 23.30
N ASP A 297 -47.05 9.70 23.86
CA ASP A 297 -47.47 9.84 25.26
C ASP A 297 -48.93 9.42 25.51
N GLY A 298 -49.70 9.23 24.44
CA GLY A 298 -51.11 8.88 24.43
C GLY A 298 -52.05 10.09 24.28
N THR A 299 -51.53 11.26 23.94
CA THR A 299 -52.27 12.52 23.76
C THR A 299 -52.13 13.02 22.33
N GLU A 300 -53.16 12.76 21.52
CA GLU A 300 -53.17 13.23 20.11
C GLU A 300 -52.65 14.67 19.92
N ASN A 301 -51.76 14.89 18.93
CA ASN A 301 -51.03 16.13 18.60
C ASN A 301 -51.88 17.41 18.72
N GLN A 302 -53.15 17.36 18.30
CA GLN A 302 -54.07 18.51 18.35
C GLN A 302 -54.48 18.95 19.78
N ARG A 303 -54.17 18.14 20.77
CA ARG A 303 -54.50 18.30 22.19
C ARG A 303 -53.23 18.30 23.06
N ASP A 304 -52.08 18.04 22.49
CA ASP A 304 -50.80 18.05 23.18
C ASP A 304 -50.20 19.47 23.23
N PRO A 305 -49.78 19.97 24.41
CA PRO A 305 -49.02 21.21 24.53
C PRO A 305 -47.56 21.16 24.06
N ASP A 306 -46.98 19.99 23.79
CA ASP A 306 -45.57 19.73 23.47
C ASP A 306 -45.50 18.44 22.62
N ALA A 307 -46.08 18.49 21.42
CA ALA A 307 -46.43 17.28 20.65
C ALA A 307 -45.23 16.42 20.25
N ASP A 308 -44.04 17.01 20.11
CA ASP A 308 -42.80 16.33 19.77
C ASP A 308 -41.83 16.19 20.97
N ASN A 309 -42.25 16.67 22.15
CA ASN A 309 -41.56 16.51 23.44
C ASN A 309 -40.12 17.03 23.46
N ASP A 310 -39.88 18.14 22.75
CA ASP A 310 -38.59 18.80 22.68
C ASP A 310 -38.37 19.81 23.84
N GLY A 311 -39.46 20.09 24.59
CA GLY A 311 -39.50 20.98 25.74
C GLY A 311 -39.91 22.41 25.43
N ILE A 312 -40.31 22.70 24.19
CA ILE A 312 -40.86 23.95 23.71
C ILE A 312 -42.37 23.79 23.53
N LEU A 313 -43.15 24.66 24.20
CA LEU A 313 -44.60 24.46 24.24
C LEU A 313 -45.29 25.08 23.02
N ASN A 314 -46.12 24.26 22.39
CA ASN A 314 -47.13 24.62 21.41
C ASN A 314 -48.29 25.47 22.01
N ASP A 315 -48.06 26.31 23.02
CA ASP A 315 -49.12 26.99 23.79
C ASP A 315 -49.38 28.45 23.41
N GLY A 316 -48.40 29.09 22.75
CA GLY A 316 -48.36 30.50 22.43
C GLY A 316 -48.61 31.43 23.61
N ASP A 317 -49.46 32.45 23.45
CA ASP A 317 -49.59 33.51 24.46
C ASP A 317 -50.45 33.15 25.70
N GLY A 318 -50.40 31.91 26.14
CA GLY A 318 -50.38 31.63 27.58
C GLY A 318 -49.13 32.17 28.29
N SER A 319 -48.07 32.47 27.52
CA SER A 319 -46.85 33.24 27.85
C SER A 319 -46.09 32.72 29.08
N GLY A 320 -45.44 31.58 28.91
CA GLY A 320 -44.19 31.30 29.62
C GLY A 320 -42.94 31.83 28.90
N THR A 321 -43.07 32.15 27.60
CA THR A 321 -42.10 32.77 26.67
C THR A 321 -40.87 31.92 26.31
N VAL A 322 -41.02 30.98 25.36
CA VAL A 322 -40.13 30.90 24.19
C VAL A 322 -41.01 31.23 22.97
N GLY A 323 -40.47 31.83 21.90
CA GLY A 323 -41.17 32.26 20.67
C GLY A 323 -42.10 33.48 20.73
N ASP A 324 -42.89 33.66 21.80
CA ASP A 324 -44.01 34.60 22.02
C ASP A 324 -44.86 35.13 20.85
N LYS A 325 -44.89 34.38 19.75
CA LYS A 325 -46.02 33.97 18.91
C LYS A 325 -45.83 34.07 17.39
N PRO A 326 -44.82 33.46 16.74
CA PRO A 326 -44.87 33.21 15.30
C PRO A 326 -44.96 31.71 14.99
N CYS A 327 -46.05 31.31 14.34
CA CYS A 327 -46.05 30.20 13.40
C CYS A 327 -47.09 30.53 12.30
N LEU A 328 -46.92 29.94 11.11
CA LEU A 328 -47.91 29.56 10.06
C LEU A 328 -47.21 29.70 8.70
N PRO A 329 -47.07 28.64 7.86
CA PRO A 329 -48.15 27.78 7.36
C PRO A 329 -47.87 26.28 7.57
N GLY A 330 -48.57 25.63 8.51
CA GLY A 330 -48.13 24.35 9.09
C GLY A 330 -48.33 24.26 10.62
N GLN A 331 -48.88 25.31 11.26
CA GLN A 331 -49.25 25.26 12.69
C GLN A 331 -50.17 24.09 13.05
N ILE A 332 -49.85 23.35 14.13
CA ILE A 332 -50.78 22.38 14.76
C ILE A 332 -51.37 22.77 16.13
N ARG A 333 -51.00 23.96 16.69
CA ARG A 333 -51.76 24.92 17.58
C ARG A 333 -51.10 25.15 18.95
N LEU A 334 -51.12 26.31 19.62
CA LEU A 334 -51.48 27.73 19.33
C LEU A 334 -50.26 28.65 19.58
N CYS A 335 -49.11 28.10 19.16
CA CYS A 335 -47.83 28.65 18.71
C CYS A 335 -46.94 29.42 19.69
N ASP A 336 -45.97 28.68 20.22
CA ASP A 336 -44.56 29.04 20.17
C ASP A 336 -43.69 27.80 20.10
N ASP A 337 -43.60 27.23 18.91
CA ASP A 337 -42.64 26.21 18.50
C ASP A 337 -42.57 26.32 16.97
N ASN A 338 -41.41 26.64 16.39
CA ASN A 338 -41.27 26.79 14.94
C ASN A 338 -41.20 25.46 14.20
N CYS A 339 -41.16 24.32 14.92
CA CYS A 339 -41.36 22.97 14.40
C CYS A 339 -42.24 22.08 15.29
N PRO A 340 -43.56 22.33 15.33
CA PRO A 340 -44.51 21.67 16.24
C PRO A 340 -44.58 20.14 16.27
N LEU A 341 -43.93 19.46 15.33
CA LEU A 341 -43.95 18.01 15.10
C LEU A 341 -42.54 17.45 14.89
N ALA A 342 -41.48 18.23 15.12
CA ALA A 342 -40.11 17.80 14.85
C ALA A 342 -39.16 18.39 15.89
N PRO A 343 -38.57 17.55 16.78
CA PRO A 343 -37.88 18.05 17.97
C PRO A 343 -36.72 19.01 17.66
N ASN A 344 -36.81 20.25 18.12
CA ASN A 344 -35.78 21.27 17.93
C ASN A 344 -35.69 22.27 19.11
N PRO A 345 -35.11 21.85 20.24
CA PRO A 345 -35.12 22.65 21.48
C PRO A 345 -34.41 24.02 21.38
N ASP A 346 -33.61 24.23 20.33
CA ASP A 346 -32.90 25.47 20.04
C ASP A 346 -33.67 26.43 19.12
N GLN A 347 -34.75 25.96 18.49
CA GLN A 347 -35.65 26.75 17.64
C GLN A 347 -34.89 27.53 16.56
N ALA A 348 -33.90 26.88 15.95
CA ALA A 348 -33.16 27.44 14.83
C ALA A 348 -34.11 27.69 13.64
N ASP A 349 -33.88 28.81 12.97
CA ASP A 349 -34.61 29.31 11.78
C ASP A 349 -33.61 30.26 11.10
N GLU A 350 -32.74 29.70 10.26
CA GLU A 350 -31.58 30.41 9.71
C GLU A 350 -31.97 31.36 8.56
N ASP A 351 -33.08 31.12 7.86
CA ASP A 351 -33.58 31.96 6.76
C ASP A 351 -34.68 32.96 7.16
N TYR A 352 -35.22 32.84 8.38
CA TYR A 352 -36.21 33.70 9.02
C TYR A 352 -37.58 33.72 8.35
N ASP A 353 -37.97 32.62 7.70
CA ASP A 353 -39.29 32.50 7.07
C ASP A 353 -40.42 32.17 8.09
N GLY A 354 -40.05 31.72 9.29
CA GLY A 354 -40.95 31.38 10.39
C GLY A 354 -41.24 29.87 10.54
N THR A 355 -40.58 29.02 9.75
CA THR A 355 -40.50 27.55 9.86
C THR A 355 -39.10 27.18 10.35
N GLY A 356 -38.96 26.25 11.29
CA GLY A 356 -37.63 25.92 11.84
C GLY A 356 -36.84 24.93 10.98
N ASP A 357 -35.50 25.00 11.08
CA ASP A 357 -34.54 24.15 10.34
C ASP A 357 -34.83 22.63 10.42
N ALA A 358 -35.49 22.18 11.51
CA ALA A 358 -35.77 20.77 11.77
C ALA A 358 -36.99 20.21 11.01
N CYS A 359 -37.90 21.08 10.57
CA CYS A 359 -39.12 20.74 9.86
C CYS A 359 -39.25 21.48 8.52
N ASP A 360 -38.25 22.28 8.17
CA ASP A 360 -38.12 22.91 6.87
C ASP A 360 -37.14 22.12 5.99
N GLY A 361 -37.70 21.33 5.06
CA GLY A 361 -36.93 20.59 4.07
C GLY A 361 -36.20 21.47 3.04
N THR A 362 -36.41 22.79 3.07
CA THR A 362 -35.82 23.79 2.17
C THR A 362 -34.83 24.74 2.84
N ASP A 363 -34.52 24.56 4.13
CA ASP A 363 -33.58 25.40 4.90
C ASP A 363 -32.10 25.30 4.44
N LYS A 364 -31.84 24.63 3.31
CA LYS A 364 -30.49 24.45 2.79
C LYS A 364 -30.48 24.87 1.34
N VAL A 365 -29.79 25.98 1.09
CA VAL A 365 -28.88 26.20 -0.04
C VAL A 365 -29.17 25.23 -1.17
N THR A 366 -29.83 25.71 -2.23
CA THR A 366 -30.22 24.98 -3.43
C THR A 366 -29.41 23.68 -3.62
N ALA A 367 -30.06 22.55 -3.30
CA ALA A 367 -29.45 21.31 -2.80
C ALA A 367 -28.44 20.61 -3.75
N TYR A 368 -28.36 21.04 -5.01
CA TYR A 368 -27.27 20.67 -5.90
C TYR A 368 -27.14 21.73 -6.99
N ILE A 369 -25.90 21.95 -7.42
CA ILE A 369 -25.53 22.86 -8.48
C ILE A 369 -25.13 22.01 -9.67
N GLU A 370 -25.93 22.03 -10.74
CA GLU A 370 -25.59 21.30 -11.97
C GLU A 370 -24.52 22.08 -12.74
N MET A 371 -23.38 21.42 -12.99
CA MET A 371 -22.29 21.99 -13.77
C MET A 371 -22.28 21.34 -15.15
N HIS A 372 -22.64 22.10 -16.18
CA HIS A 372 -22.59 21.60 -17.55
C HIS A 372 -21.22 21.92 -18.17
N ALA A 373 -20.40 20.89 -18.31
CA ALA A 373 -19.12 20.97 -19.01
C ALA A 373 -19.31 21.02 -20.54
N VAL A 374 -18.28 21.50 -21.25
CA VAL A 374 -18.31 21.65 -22.70
C VAL A 374 -18.18 20.28 -23.37
N GLY A 375 -19.31 19.60 -23.58
CA GLY A 375 -19.39 18.35 -24.35
C GLY A 375 -20.59 18.31 -25.31
N ASP A 376 -21.76 18.78 -24.87
CA ASP A 376 -22.99 18.34 -25.53
C ASP A 376 -23.40 19.09 -26.81
N GLN A 377 -22.88 20.30 -27.08
CA GLN A 377 -23.38 21.12 -28.21
C GLN A 377 -22.35 22.04 -28.91
N GLY A 378 -21.04 21.94 -28.60
CA GLY A 378 -20.01 22.76 -29.27
C GLY A 378 -20.02 24.27 -28.94
N SER A 379 -20.55 24.66 -27.78
CA SER A 379 -20.57 26.05 -27.30
C SER A 379 -19.30 26.42 -26.52
N ALA A 380 -18.83 27.66 -26.67
CA ALA A 380 -17.62 28.19 -26.00
C ALA A 380 -17.85 28.62 -24.52
N TRP A 381 -18.84 28.04 -23.85
CA TRP A 381 -19.34 28.47 -22.54
C TRP A 381 -19.69 27.25 -21.69
N ALA A 382 -19.29 27.26 -20.43
CA ALA A 382 -19.86 26.41 -19.40
C ALA A 382 -21.04 27.14 -18.74
N TRP A 383 -21.99 26.42 -18.17
CA TRP A 383 -23.03 27.05 -17.36
C TRP A 383 -23.37 26.24 -16.11
N VAL A 384 -23.90 26.97 -15.15
CA VAL A 384 -24.32 26.46 -13.86
C VAL A 384 -25.82 26.72 -13.70
N SER A 385 -26.59 25.71 -13.32
CA SER A 385 -28.03 25.80 -13.00
C SER A 385 -28.33 25.30 -11.59
N TRP A 386 -29.45 25.78 -11.04
CA TRP A 386 -29.92 25.42 -9.71
C TRP A 386 -31.46 25.50 -9.65
N PRO A 387 -32.15 24.63 -8.89
CA PRO A 387 -33.60 24.68 -8.74
C PRO A 387 -34.14 26.00 -8.14
N PRO A 388 -35.36 26.44 -8.52
CA PRO A 388 -35.99 27.63 -7.97
C PRO A 388 -36.53 27.41 -6.56
N GLU A 389 -36.23 28.36 -5.67
CA GLU A 389 -36.82 28.49 -4.34
C GLU A 389 -38.19 29.17 -4.37
N THR A 390 -39.15 28.64 -3.60
CA THR A 390 -40.48 29.24 -3.50
C THR A 390 -40.39 30.60 -2.78
N ALA A 391 -40.96 31.65 -3.38
CA ALA A 391 -40.92 33.05 -2.91
C ALA A 391 -39.62 33.86 -3.14
N ALA A 392 -38.54 33.26 -3.63
CA ALA A 392 -37.35 34.00 -4.03
C ALA A 392 -37.67 34.91 -5.24
N THR A 393 -37.17 36.15 -5.19
CA THR A 393 -37.37 37.12 -6.27
C THR A 393 -36.16 37.27 -7.18
N GLU A 394 -34.96 37.06 -6.62
CA GLU A 394 -33.65 37.19 -7.27
C GLU A 394 -32.65 36.23 -6.58
N TYR A 395 -31.47 36.01 -7.18
CA TYR A 395 -30.40 35.20 -6.60
C TYR A 395 -29.04 35.90 -6.72
N ASN A 396 -28.24 35.75 -5.67
CA ASN A 396 -26.81 36.08 -5.65
C ASN A 396 -25.99 34.79 -5.83
N VAL A 397 -25.09 34.79 -6.80
CA VAL A 397 -24.16 33.68 -7.04
C VAL A 397 -22.74 34.14 -6.76
N TYR A 398 -22.05 33.39 -5.91
CA TYR A 398 -20.67 33.58 -5.47
C TYR A 398 -19.77 32.47 -6.06
N ARG A 399 -18.57 32.83 -6.53
CA ARG A 399 -17.58 31.89 -7.08
C ARG A 399 -16.26 31.95 -6.31
N GLY A 400 -15.65 30.78 -6.05
CA GLY A 400 -14.40 30.62 -5.30
C GLY A 400 -13.57 29.43 -5.77
N VAL A 401 -12.33 29.28 -5.28
CA VAL A 401 -11.44 28.14 -5.63
C VAL A 401 -11.52 27.07 -4.54
N ALA A 402 -11.63 25.80 -4.94
CA ALA A 402 -11.69 24.65 -4.04
C ALA A 402 -10.46 24.56 -3.12
N GLY A 403 -10.70 24.27 -1.84
CA GLY A 403 -9.66 24.23 -0.80
C GLY A 403 -9.37 25.58 -0.12
N GLY A 404 -9.95 26.69 -0.61
CA GLY A 404 -10.00 27.96 0.13
C GLY A 404 -11.02 27.94 1.27
N ALA A 405 -10.84 28.77 2.29
CA ALA A 405 -11.92 28.98 3.26
C ALA A 405 -13.09 29.67 2.57
N ALA A 406 -14.34 29.41 2.97
CA ALA A 406 -15.51 30.09 2.40
C ALA A 406 -15.42 31.63 2.47
N ALA A 407 -14.68 32.16 3.45
CA ALA A 407 -14.38 33.58 3.60
C ALA A 407 -13.51 34.18 2.47
N ASP A 408 -12.86 33.33 1.67
CA ASP A 408 -12.02 33.69 0.53
C ASP A 408 -12.79 33.65 -0.82
N HIS A 409 -14.10 33.35 -0.80
CA HIS A 409 -14.99 33.44 -1.97
C HIS A 409 -15.30 34.92 -2.27
N VAL A 410 -14.27 35.65 -2.69
CA VAL A 410 -14.35 37.08 -3.08
C VAL A 410 -14.33 37.24 -4.61
N GLY A 411 -14.39 36.12 -5.34
CA GLY A 411 -14.26 36.07 -6.79
C GLY A 411 -15.61 36.25 -7.48
N GLU A 412 -15.98 37.49 -7.74
CA GLU A 412 -17.05 37.88 -8.68
C GLU A 412 -18.49 37.52 -8.25
N CYS A 413 -19.29 38.58 -8.04
CA CYS A 413 -20.73 38.47 -7.79
C CYS A 413 -21.50 38.48 -9.11
N PHE A 414 -22.46 37.57 -9.26
CA PHE A 414 -23.42 37.59 -10.36
C PHE A 414 -24.83 37.73 -9.81
N HIS A 415 -25.53 38.77 -10.27
CA HIS A 415 -26.94 38.98 -9.99
C HIS A 415 -27.75 38.44 -11.17
N HIS A 416 -28.61 37.46 -10.92
CA HIS A 416 -29.47 36.90 -11.96
C HIS A 416 -30.90 36.72 -11.49
N SER A 417 -31.83 37.05 -12.38
CA SER A 417 -33.27 36.80 -12.23
C SER A 417 -33.72 35.49 -12.89
N VAL A 418 -32.77 34.65 -13.32
CA VAL A 418 -33.01 33.38 -14.03
C VAL A 418 -32.07 32.31 -13.47
N LEU A 419 -32.56 31.07 -13.41
CA LEU A 419 -31.97 29.86 -12.79
C LEU A 419 -30.68 29.33 -13.45
N THR A 420 -29.96 30.16 -14.21
CA THR A 420 -28.80 29.72 -14.99
C THR A 420 -27.78 30.85 -15.16
N LEU A 421 -26.50 30.55 -14.89
CA LEU A 421 -25.37 31.45 -15.08
C LEU A 421 -24.41 30.90 -16.15
N TYR A 422 -24.09 31.70 -17.17
CA TYR A 422 -23.13 31.35 -18.23
C TYR A 422 -21.74 31.94 -17.95
N THR A 423 -20.70 31.12 -17.99
CA THR A 423 -19.30 31.56 -17.80
C THR A 423 -18.43 31.20 -19.02
N PRO A 424 -17.52 32.11 -19.45
CA PRO A 424 -16.62 31.83 -20.57
C PRO A 424 -15.50 30.84 -20.17
N VAL A 425 -15.21 29.87 -21.04
CA VAL A 425 -14.24 28.76 -20.82
C VAL A 425 -12.80 29.24 -20.58
N ALA A 426 -12.45 30.46 -21.00
CA ALA A 426 -11.10 31.00 -20.81
C ALA A 426 -10.74 31.29 -19.33
N GLU A 427 -11.68 31.05 -18.40
CA GLU A 427 -11.50 31.21 -16.95
C GLU A 427 -11.55 29.88 -16.19
N ASP A 428 -11.24 28.76 -16.86
CA ASP A 428 -11.06 27.47 -16.18
C ASP A 428 -10.05 27.58 -15.03
N PRO A 429 -10.29 26.89 -13.91
CA PRO A 429 -9.34 26.87 -12.82
C PRO A 429 -8.08 26.13 -13.29
N PRO A 430 -6.88 26.48 -12.79
CA PRO A 430 -5.66 25.73 -13.09
C PRO A 430 -5.84 24.21 -12.88
N PRO A 431 -5.08 23.35 -13.58
CA PRO A 431 -5.12 21.90 -13.37
C PRO A 431 -4.93 21.55 -11.89
N ALA A 432 -5.73 20.61 -11.38
CA ALA A 432 -5.82 20.22 -9.97
C ALA A 432 -6.44 21.27 -9.00
N THR A 433 -7.12 22.28 -9.53
CA THR A 433 -8.03 23.14 -8.74
C THR A 433 -9.44 23.05 -9.32
N ALA A 434 -10.46 23.03 -8.45
CA ALA A 434 -11.86 23.12 -8.84
C ALA A 434 -12.41 24.50 -8.49
N TRP A 435 -13.47 24.94 -9.18
CA TRP A 435 -14.28 26.07 -8.71
C TRP A 435 -15.31 25.58 -7.71
N THR A 436 -15.65 26.41 -6.74
CA THR A 436 -16.81 26.25 -5.87
C THR A 436 -17.80 27.37 -6.17
N TYR A 437 -19.07 27.02 -6.32
CA TYR A 437 -20.17 27.96 -6.49
C TYR A 437 -21.05 27.94 -5.24
N LEU A 438 -21.57 29.09 -4.86
CA LEU A 438 -22.50 29.24 -3.76
C LEU A 438 -23.63 30.16 -4.21
N VAL A 439 -24.87 29.67 -4.12
CA VAL A 439 -26.07 30.38 -4.56
C VAL A 439 -26.88 30.77 -3.33
N ALA A 440 -27.27 32.04 -3.23
CA ALA A 440 -28.06 32.59 -2.14
C ALA A 440 -29.32 33.28 -2.70
N PRO A 441 -30.54 32.88 -2.29
CA PRO A 441 -31.77 33.56 -2.69
C PRO A 441 -31.91 34.96 -2.06
N ILE A 442 -32.65 35.84 -2.75
CA ILE A 442 -33.05 37.16 -2.26
C ILE A 442 -34.58 37.18 -2.08
N PHE A 443 -35.00 37.39 -0.83
CA PHE A 443 -36.40 37.47 -0.42
C PHE A 443 -36.74 38.89 0.00
N ALA A 444 -37.79 39.50 -0.58
CA ALA A 444 -38.29 40.80 -0.15
C ALA A 444 -37.23 41.92 0.03
N GLN A 445 -36.12 41.87 -0.73
CA GLN A 445 -34.94 42.75 -0.64
C GLN A 445 -33.99 42.52 0.56
N SER A 446 -34.11 41.42 1.30
CA SER A 446 -33.04 40.91 2.16
C SER A 446 -32.34 39.72 1.50
N GLU A 447 -31.02 39.74 1.56
CA GLU A 447 -30.16 38.63 1.17
C GLU A 447 -30.18 37.56 2.27
N GLY A 448 -30.35 36.28 1.92
CA GLY A 448 -30.20 35.17 2.86
C GLY A 448 -28.79 35.13 3.46
N ILE A 449 -28.66 34.76 4.74
CA ILE A 449 -27.35 34.70 5.40
C ILE A 449 -26.64 33.41 4.94
N LEU A 450 -25.35 33.49 4.59
CA LEU A 450 -24.58 32.28 4.32
C LEU A 450 -24.40 31.55 5.66
N GLY A 451 -24.92 30.33 5.76
CA GLY A 451 -25.01 29.57 7.02
C GLY A 451 -23.69 29.37 7.78
N ARG A 452 -23.73 28.58 8.86
CA ARG A 452 -22.60 28.51 9.80
C ARG A 452 -21.44 27.64 9.32
N GLY A 453 -20.22 28.00 9.74
CA GLY A 453 -19.06 27.11 9.63
C GLY A 453 -19.19 25.86 10.50
N SER A 454 -18.35 24.85 10.28
CA SER A 454 -18.27 23.64 11.11
C SER A 454 -17.91 23.92 12.58
N ASP A 455 -17.54 25.15 12.90
CA ASP A 455 -17.29 25.67 14.24
C ASP A 455 -18.49 26.46 14.82
N GLY A 456 -19.65 26.44 14.14
CA GLY A 456 -20.87 27.14 14.53
C GLY A 456 -20.86 28.65 14.32
N SER A 457 -19.80 29.21 13.71
CA SER A 457 -19.68 30.65 13.45
C SER A 457 -20.49 31.08 12.23
N LEU A 458 -21.23 32.19 12.34
CA LEU A 458 -21.95 32.82 11.22
C LEU A 458 -20.99 33.17 10.08
N ARG A 459 -21.25 32.70 8.86
CA ARG A 459 -20.48 33.12 7.68
C ARG A 459 -21.10 34.37 7.10
N VAL A 460 -20.74 35.53 7.65
CA VAL A 460 -21.08 36.78 6.97
C VAL A 460 -20.09 36.98 5.82
N PRO A 461 -20.53 37.02 4.54
CA PRO A 461 -19.62 37.40 3.46
C PRO A 461 -19.06 38.78 3.79
N THR A 462 -17.73 38.91 3.82
CA THR A 462 -17.06 40.15 4.27
C THR A 462 -17.32 41.36 3.34
N LYS A 463 -17.99 41.12 2.21
CA LYS A 463 -18.54 42.11 1.29
C LYS A 463 -19.90 41.61 0.79
N SER A 464 -20.97 42.35 1.05
CA SER A 464 -22.27 42.16 0.40
C SER A 464 -22.12 42.35 -1.12
N CYS A 465 -22.80 41.55 -1.93
CA CYS A 465 -22.95 41.90 -3.34
C CYS A 465 -23.71 43.24 -3.42
N PRO A 466 -23.18 44.26 -4.14
CA PRO A 466 -23.67 45.64 -4.08
C PRO A 466 -25.02 45.87 -4.74
#